data_AF-A0A239SVZ9-F1
#
_entry.id   AF-A0A239SVZ9-F1
#
_cell.length_a   1.000
_cell.length_b   1.000
_cell.length_c   1.000
_cell.angle_alpha   90.00
_cell.angle_beta   90.00
_cell.angle_gamma   90.00
#
_symmetry.space_group_name_H-M   'P 1'
#
loop_
_entity.id
_entity.type
_entity.pdbx_description
1 polymer ?
#
loop_
_entity_poly.entity_id
_entity_poly.type
_entity_poly.pdbx_seq_one_letter_code
_entity_poly.pdbx_strand_id
1 'polypeptide(L)'
;MNHRAIFIIESGKALHLVRQHISERRRVAQQNGAMSAEIGATEISTSRDDGTVMSVRFGDKHHPDFTKPGRYGSRPKKRTEWAMRFEAQEGYDNPAYVIAQEFSIPLSVSYSLPDGGKGWECLGIPLRECGFLFFSAVGPYAMWVPDIPAVIADFEARGCAVDESLKSFSLSFVGCRRIEEEEWEILVAQHKLAEKRAVRVAQGGSCT
;
A
#
# COMPACT_ATOMS: atom_id res chain seq x y z
N MET A 1 -9.11 13.00 -13.30
CA MET A 1 -8.75 11.67 -13.86
C MET A 1 -7.71 11.04 -12.93
N ASN A 2 -7.64 9.71 -12.82
CA ASN A 2 -6.67 9.06 -11.95
C ASN A 2 -5.37 8.79 -12.74
N HIS A 3 -4.48 9.78 -12.77
CA HIS A 3 -3.23 9.71 -13.52
C HIS A 3 -2.22 8.86 -12.72
N ARG A 4 -2.24 7.54 -12.94
CA ARG A 4 -1.24 6.63 -12.38
C ARG A 4 -0.33 6.08 -13.46
N ALA A 5 0.95 5.96 -13.15
CA ALA A 5 1.92 5.25 -13.97
C ALA A 5 2.38 3.99 -13.25
N ILE A 6 2.45 2.88 -13.96
CA ILE A 6 2.87 1.58 -13.42
C ILE A 6 4.25 1.22 -13.98
N PHE A 7 5.11 0.70 -13.11
CA PHE A 7 6.46 0.31 -13.44
C PHE A 7 6.72 -1.11 -12.93
N ILE A 8 7.05 -2.03 -13.85
CA ILE A 8 7.61 -3.33 -13.48
C ILE A 8 8.98 -3.10 -12.86
N ILE A 9 9.22 -3.77 -11.73
CA ILE A 9 10.49 -3.70 -11.00
C ILE A 9 11.33 -4.91 -11.40
N GLU A 10 12.42 -4.66 -12.11
CA GLU A 10 13.30 -5.69 -12.67
C GLU A 10 14.59 -5.82 -11.85
N SER A 11 15.11 -4.71 -11.31
CA SER A 11 16.36 -4.68 -10.53
C SER A 11 16.49 -3.43 -9.64
N GLY A 12 17.66 -3.27 -9.02
CA GLY A 12 18.03 -2.03 -8.34
C GLY A 12 17.31 -1.78 -7.01
N LYS A 13 17.21 -0.50 -6.66
CA LYS A 13 16.70 -0.06 -5.35
C LYS A 13 15.22 -0.34 -5.17
N ALA A 14 14.40 -0.18 -6.21
CA ALA A 14 12.99 -0.53 -6.17
C ALA A 14 12.76 -2.01 -5.82
N LEU A 15 13.60 -2.91 -6.37
CA LEU A 15 13.55 -4.35 -6.06
C LEU A 15 13.90 -4.64 -4.59
N HIS A 16 14.88 -3.91 -4.05
CA HIS A 16 15.22 -4.02 -2.64
C HIS A 16 14.05 -3.56 -1.75
N LEU A 17 13.47 -2.40 -2.04
CA LEU A 17 12.37 -1.82 -1.27
C LEU A 17 11.12 -2.71 -1.26
N VAL A 18 10.71 -3.25 -2.42
CA VAL A 18 9.53 -4.14 -2.46
C VAL A 18 9.77 -5.43 -1.68
N ARG A 19 10.97 -6.00 -1.73
CA ARG A 19 11.33 -7.21 -0.96
C ARG A 19 11.34 -6.94 0.54
N GLN A 20 11.93 -5.82 0.95
CA GLN A 20 11.90 -5.37 2.35
C GLN A 20 10.46 -5.19 2.82
N HIS A 21 9.63 -4.48 2.06
CA HIS A 21 8.22 -4.28 2.38
C HIS A 21 7.45 -5.61 2.54
N ILE A 22 7.66 -6.58 1.63
CA ILE A 22 7.04 -7.91 1.74
C ILE A 22 7.50 -8.65 3.00
N SER A 23 8.79 -8.56 3.33
CA SER A 23 9.36 -9.16 4.54
C SER A 23 8.74 -8.55 5.80
N GLU A 24 8.69 -7.22 5.89
CA GLU A 24 8.13 -6.51 7.03
C GLU A 24 6.63 -6.75 7.19
N ARG A 25 5.86 -6.78 6.08
CA ARG A 25 4.45 -7.16 6.12
C ARG A 25 4.23 -8.57 6.68
N ARG A 26 5.11 -9.51 6.38
CA ARG A 26 5.05 -10.87 6.92
C ARG A 26 5.39 -10.90 8.41
N ARG A 27 6.43 -10.17 8.84
CA ARG A 27 6.79 -10.01 10.25
C ARG A 27 5.60 -9.47 11.06
N VAL A 28 5.03 -8.35 10.62
CA VAL A 28 3.89 -7.71 11.30
C VAL A 28 2.67 -8.64 11.30
N ALA A 29 2.37 -9.33 10.20
CA ALA A 29 1.28 -10.30 10.16
C ALA A 29 1.46 -11.45 11.16
N GLN A 30 2.68 -11.96 11.34
CA GLN A 30 3.00 -12.99 12.33
C GLN A 30 2.82 -12.47 13.76
N GLN A 31 3.33 -11.26 14.05
CA GLN A 31 3.16 -10.62 15.36
C GLN A 31 1.69 -10.39 15.70
N ASN A 32 0.92 -9.89 14.73
CA ASN A 32 -0.52 -9.69 14.88
C ASN A 32 -1.28 -11.00 15.10
N GLY A 33 -0.87 -12.08 14.41
CA GLY A 33 -1.43 -13.41 14.62
C GLY A 33 -1.15 -13.94 16.03
N ALA A 34 0.08 -13.79 16.52
CA ALA A 34 0.45 -14.17 17.88
C ALA A 34 -0.32 -13.36 18.93
N MET A 35 -0.41 -12.04 18.75
CA MET A 35 -1.17 -11.15 19.63
C MET A 35 -2.67 -11.50 19.63
N SER A 36 -3.27 -11.75 18.46
CA SER A 36 -4.67 -12.16 18.36
C SER A 36 -4.95 -13.46 19.10
N ALA A 37 -4.06 -14.45 18.96
CA ALA A 37 -4.20 -15.74 19.63
C ALA A 37 -4.08 -15.60 21.15
N GLU A 38 -3.14 -14.79 21.63
CA GLU A 38 -2.92 -14.55 23.05
C GLU A 38 -4.10 -13.83 23.71
N ILE A 39 -4.68 -12.83 23.04
CA ILE A 39 -5.85 -12.09 23.52
C ILE A 39 -7.13 -12.94 23.46
N GLY A 40 -7.15 -14.00 22.66
CA GLY A 40 -8.36 -14.77 22.35
C GLY A 40 -9.33 -13.99 21.45
N ALA A 41 -8.82 -13.13 20.58
CA ALA A 41 -9.62 -12.42 19.59
C ALA A 41 -9.99 -13.34 18.42
N THR A 42 -11.23 -13.25 17.94
CA THR A 42 -11.70 -13.97 16.75
C THR A 42 -11.38 -13.21 15.46
N GLU A 43 -11.33 -11.88 15.54
CA GLU A 43 -10.96 -11.01 14.42
C GLU A 43 -10.09 -9.86 14.93
N ILE A 44 -9.18 -9.41 14.07
CA ILE A 44 -8.40 -8.20 14.29
C ILE A 44 -8.64 -7.23 13.13
N SER A 45 -8.68 -5.94 13.44
CA SER A 45 -8.66 -4.86 12.46
C SER A 45 -7.30 -4.18 12.55
N THR A 46 -6.59 -4.12 11.42
CA THR A 46 -5.26 -3.53 11.32
C THR A 46 -5.28 -2.21 10.56
N SER A 47 -4.32 -1.36 10.90
CA SER A 47 -4.01 -0.13 10.19
C SER A 47 -3.59 -0.46 8.75
N ARG A 48 -4.06 0.38 7.83
CA ARG A 48 -3.74 0.28 6.41
C ARG A 48 -2.38 0.86 6.05
N ASP A 49 -1.79 1.62 6.96
CA ASP A 49 -0.57 2.39 6.73
C ASP A 49 0.67 1.61 7.16
N ASP A 50 0.59 0.92 8.30
CA ASP A 50 1.72 0.24 8.95
C ASP A 50 1.39 -1.19 9.42
N GLY A 51 0.15 -1.64 9.25
CA GLY A 51 -0.29 -2.98 9.63
C GLY A 51 -0.52 -3.21 11.12
N THR A 52 -0.37 -2.22 12.00
CA THR A 52 -0.57 -2.37 13.45
C THR A 52 -2.04 -2.70 13.80
N VAL A 53 -2.28 -3.43 14.88
CA VAL A 53 -3.64 -3.76 15.34
C VAL A 53 -4.30 -2.52 15.94
N MET A 54 -5.44 -2.11 15.40
CA MET A 54 -6.22 -0.95 15.85
C MET A 54 -7.37 -1.34 16.79
N SER A 55 -7.96 -2.51 16.55
CA SER A 55 -9.09 -3.04 17.31
C SER A 55 -9.25 -4.53 17.10
N VAL A 56 -9.96 -5.18 18.00
CA VAL A 56 -10.21 -6.61 17.98
C VAL A 56 -11.70 -6.89 18.14
N ARG A 57 -12.15 -8.06 17.70
CA ARG A 57 -13.46 -8.58 18.07
C ARG A 57 -13.26 -9.87 18.83
N PHE A 58 -14.07 -10.00 19.87
CA PHE A 58 -14.25 -11.26 20.56
C PHE A 58 -15.55 -11.87 20.02
N GLY A 59 -15.67 -13.20 20.09
CA GLY A 59 -16.93 -13.88 19.83
C GLY A 59 -17.96 -13.54 20.94
N ASP A 60 -18.60 -14.55 21.50
CA ASP A 60 -19.66 -14.31 22.49
C ASP A 60 -19.16 -13.84 23.87
N LYS A 61 -17.84 -13.80 24.08
CA LYS A 61 -17.21 -13.45 25.37
C LYS A 61 -16.60 -12.06 25.32
N HIS A 62 -17.00 -11.18 26.26
CA HIS A 62 -16.37 -9.88 26.42
C HIS A 62 -15.07 -9.98 27.22
N HIS A 63 -13.96 -9.44 26.70
CA HIS A 63 -12.71 -9.34 27.45
C HIS A 63 -12.73 -8.12 28.38
N PRO A 64 -12.46 -8.27 29.70
CA PRO A 64 -12.63 -7.21 30.70
C PRO A 64 -11.75 -5.98 30.45
N ASP A 65 -10.55 -6.17 29.90
CA ASP A 65 -9.62 -5.07 29.59
C ASP A 65 -9.96 -4.28 28.33
N PHE A 66 -11.02 -4.62 27.62
CA PHE A 66 -11.39 -3.98 26.37
C PHE A 66 -12.71 -3.20 26.49
N THR A 67 -12.90 -2.20 25.65
CA THR A 67 -14.15 -1.48 25.51
C THR A 67 -15.23 -2.40 24.95
N LYS A 68 -16.51 -2.03 25.15
CA LYS A 68 -17.61 -2.67 24.42
C LYS A 68 -17.37 -2.56 22.90
N PRO A 69 -17.80 -3.56 22.10
CA PRO A 69 -17.57 -3.55 20.67
C PRO A 69 -18.31 -2.38 20.01
N GLY A 70 -17.57 -1.55 19.27
CA GLY A 70 -18.13 -0.53 18.38
C GLY A 70 -18.17 -1.02 16.93
N ARG A 71 -18.43 -0.11 15.98
CA ARG A 71 -18.44 -0.39 14.52
C ARG A 71 -17.18 -1.13 14.06
N TYR A 72 -16.02 -0.73 14.57
CA TYR A 72 -14.71 -1.26 14.18
C TYR A 72 -14.18 -2.33 15.16
N GLY A 73 -14.97 -2.74 16.14
CA GLY A 73 -14.55 -3.67 17.21
C GLY A 73 -14.27 -2.98 18.54
N SER A 74 -13.62 -3.72 19.43
CA SER A 74 -13.21 -3.33 20.77
C SER A 74 -11.76 -2.85 20.79
N ARG A 75 -11.47 -1.84 21.62
CA ARG A 75 -10.12 -1.32 21.87
C ARG A 75 -9.72 -1.59 23.31
N PRO A 76 -8.43 -1.73 23.65
CA PRO A 76 -8.03 -1.83 25.04
C PRO A 76 -8.44 -0.57 25.79
N LYS A 77 -8.96 -0.74 27.01
CA LYS A 77 -9.22 0.37 27.93
C LYS A 77 -7.90 1.05 28.29
N LYS A 78 -7.91 2.36 28.49
CA LYS A 78 -6.71 3.10 28.93
C LYS A 78 -6.15 2.48 30.22
N ARG A 79 -4.82 2.50 30.37
CA ARG A 79 -4.08 2.02 31.56
C ARG A 79 -4.20 0.51 31.83
N THR A 80 -4.56 -0.29 30.83
CA THR A 80 -4.42 -1.75 30.90
C THR A 80 -3.11 -2.20 30.27
N GLU A 81 -2.68 -3.43 30.56
CA GLU A 81 -1.53 -4.05 29.88
C GLU A 81 -1.70 -4.05 28.36
N TRP A 82 -2.90 -4.40 27.89
CA TRP A 82 -3.22 -4.40 26.47
C TRP A 82 -3.15 -3.02 25.83
N ALA A 83 -3.48 -1.94 26.54
CA ALA A 83 -3.30 -0.59 26.00
C ALA A 83 -1.82 -0.29 25.75
N MET A 84 -0.95 -0.62 26.71
CA MET A 84 0.49 -0.43 26.56
C MET A 84 1.06 -1.29 25.41
N ARG A 85 0.60 -2.54 25.29
CA ARG A 85 1.05 -3.43 24.22
C ARG A 85 0.55 -3.00 22.84
N PHE A 86 -0.67 -2.47 22.73
CA PHE A 86 -1.19 -1.93 21.47
C PHE A 86 -0.41 -0.67 21.05
N GLU A 87 -0.05 0.18 22.01
CA GLU A 87 0.72 1.40 21.75
C GLU A 87 2.18 1.09 21.38
N ALA A 88 2.76 0.03 21.94
CA ALA A 88 4.13 -0.40 21.67
C ALA A 88 4.30 -1.24 20.39
N GLN A 89 3.25 -1.40 19.58
CA GLN A 89 3.37 -2.16 18.32
C GLN A 89 4.31 -1.46 17.34
N GLU A 90 5.21 -2.24 16.75
CA GLU A 90 6.07 -1.78 15.65
C GLU A 90 5.53 -2.30 14.32
N GLY A 91 4.87 -1.41 13.58
CA GLY A 91 4.40 -1.65 12.22
C GLY A 91 5.53 -1.71 11.19
N TYR A 92 5.15 -1.68 9.92
CA TYR A 92 6.08 -1.50 8.80
C TYR A 92 6.02 -0.06 8.27
N ASP A 93 7.06 0.39 7.57
CA ASP A 93 7.06 1.70 6.93
C ASP A 93 6.00 1.77 5.82
N ASN A 94 5.25 2.87 5.79
CA ASN A 94 4.25 3.08 4.74
C ASN A 94 4.96 3.15 3.37
N PRO A 95 4.63 2.23 2.43
CA PRO A 95 5.31 2.14 1.14
C PRO A 95 5.16 3.42 0.32
N ALA A 96 4.09 4.19 0.50
CA ALA A 96 3.91 5.45 -0.23
C ALA A 96 5.03 6.45 0.11
N TYR A 97 5.31 6.66 1.40
CA TYR A 97 6.38 7.54 1.85
C TYR A 97 7.76 7.05 1.43
N VAL A 98 8.01 5.74 1.58
CA VAL A 98 9.30 5.14 1.21
C VAL A 98 9.58 5.32 -0.28
N ILE A 99 8.60 5.03 -1.15
CA ILE A 99 8.74 5.19 -2.60
C ILE A 99 8.92 6.67 -2.96
N ALA A 100 8.08 7.55 -2.42
CA ALA A 100 8.12 8.97 -2.73
C ALA A 100 9.45 9.62 -2.31
N GLN A 101 9.95 9.28 -1.13
CA GLN A 101 11.23 9.78 -0.63
C GLN A 101 12.39 9.25 -1.46
N GLU A 102 12.43 7.93 -1.73
CA GLU A 102 13.54 7.31 -2.46
C GLU A 102 13.67 7.86 -3.88
N PHE A 103 12.54 8.04 -4.57
CA PHE A 103 12.53 8.44 -5.97
C PHE A 103 12.20 9.92 -6.18
N SER A 104 12.16 10.70 -5.09
CA SER A 104 11.83 12.13 -5.11
C SER A 104 10.54 12.44 -5.88
N ILE A 105 9.52 11.59 -5.72
CA ILE A 105 8.24 11.72 -6.42
C ILE A 105 7.43 12.83 -5.76
N PRO A 106 7.04 13.88 -6.48
CA PRO A 106 6.15 14.90 -5.95
C PRO A 106 4.79 14.30 -5.60
N LEU A 107 4.37 14.48 -4.35
CA LEU A 107 3.05 14.02 -3.88
C LEU A 107 2.01 15.14 -3.89
N SER A 108 2.36 16.32 -4.39
CA SER A 108 1.44 17.44 -4.49
C SER A 108 1.83 18.40 -5.61
N VAL A 109 0.85 19.15 -6.12
CA VAL A 109 1.03 20.20 -7.12
C VAL A 109 0.55 21.52 -6.54
N SER A 110 1.44 22.50 -6.52
CA SER A 110 1.09 23.91 -6.32
C SER A 110 0.89 24.56 -7.69
N TYR A 111 -0.19 25.33 -7.85
CA TYR A 111 -0.52 25.97 -9.13
C TYR A 111 -1.12 27.36 -8.92
N SER A 112 -1.10 28.19 -9.97
CA SER A 112 -1.76 29.50 -10.02
C SER A 112 -2.93 29.46 -10.99
N LEU A 113 -4.03 30.12 -10.62
CA LEU A 113 -5.25 30.17 -11.42
C LEU A 113 -5.17 31.26 -12.51
N PRO A 114 -5.88 31.11 -13.65
CA PRO A 114 -5.85 32.07 -14.75
C PRO A 114 -6.31 33.48 -14.36
N ASP A 115 -7.29 33.58 -13.45
CA ASP A 115 -7.89 34.82 -12.94
C ASP A 115 -7.16 35.38 -11.72
N GLY A 116 -6.03 34.78 -11.34
CA GLY A 116 -5.25 35.12 -10.16
C GLY A 116 -5.58 34.24 -8.96
N GLY A 117 -4.62 34.16 -8.03
CA GLY A 117 -4.70 33.27 -6.86
C GLY A 117 -3.85 32.02 -7.01
N LYS A 118 -3.73 31.27 -5.91
CA LYS A 118 -2.91 30.06 -5.80
C LYS A 118 -3.75 28.92 -5.25
N GLY A 119 -3.53 27.74 -5.79
CA GLY A 119 -4.14 26.49 -5.36
C GLY A 119 -3.08 25.43 -5.07
N TRP A 120 -3.53 24.37 -4.42
CA TRP A 120 -2.72 23.21 -4.11
C TRP A 120 -3.57 21.95 -4.18
N GLU A 121 -3.02 20.90 -4.77
CA GLU A 121 -3.68 19.60 -4.90
C GLU A 121 -2.75 18.46 -4.47
N CYS A 122 -3.24 17.56 -3.63
CA CYS A 122 -2.56 16.28 -3.35
C CYS A 122 -2.61 15.39 -4.59
N LEU A 123 -1.50 14.75 -4.94
CA LEU A 123 -1.43 13.78 -6.03
C LEU A 123 -1.73 12.35 -5.55
N GLY A 124 -2.79 12.22 -4.74
CA GLY A 124 -3.45 10.97 -4.37
C GLY A 124 -4.59 11.18 -3.36
N ILE A 125 -5.20 10.08 -2.89
CA ILE A 125 -6.47 10.10 -2.13
C ILE A 125 -6.32 9.39 -0.79
N PRO A 126 -6.76 9.99 0.32
CA PRO A 126 -5.95 10.87 1.18
C PRO A 126 -4.68 10.21 1.78
N LEU A 127 -4.28 9.00 1.36
CA LEU A 127 -3.27 8.18 2.04
C LEU A 127 -2.43 7.26 1.13
N ARG A 128 -2.60 7.30 -0.20
CA ARG A 128 -1.84 6.42 -1.12
C ARG A 128 -1.59 7.16 -2.42
N GLU A 129 -0.40 7.74 -2.57
CA GLU A 129 0.07 8.28 -3.86
C GLU A 129 1.02 7.31 -4.58
N CYS A 130 1.67 6.43 -3.83
CA CYS A 130 2.59 5.42 -4.36
C CYS A 130 2.33 4.07 -3.69
N GLY A 131 2.74 2.98 -4.33
CA GLY A 131 2.71 1.67 -3.68
C GLY A 131 3.27 0.54 -4.52
N PHE A 132 3.48 -0.60 -3.87
CA PHE A 132 3.92 -1.83 -4.53
C PHE A 132 2.74 -2.70 -4.96
N LEU A 133 2.92 -3.38 -6.10
CA LEU A 133 2.05 -4.41 -6.63
C LEU A 133 2.87 -5.70 -6.75
N PHE A 134 2.35 -6.82 -6.28
CA PHE A 134 3.03 -8.11 -6.37
C PHE A 134 2.04 -9.26 -6.26
N PHE A 135 2.30 -10.34 -7.00
CA PHE A 135 1.44 -11.54 -6.95
C PHE A 135 1.86 -12.49 -5.83
N SER A 136 3.15 -12.59 -5.59
CA SER A 136 3.74 -13.50 -4.64
C SER A 136 4.98 -12.89 -4.00
N ALA A 137 5.54 -13.61 -3.03
CA ALA A 137 6.81 -13.23 -2.42
C ALA A 137 7.98 -13.21 -3.40
N VAL A 138 7.87 -13.94 -4.50
CA VAL A 138 8.93 -14.11 -5.52
C VAL A 138 8.69 -13.26 -6.77
N GLY A 139 7.60 -12.49 -6.78
CA GLY A 139 7.23 -11.61 -7.89
C GLY A 139 6.34 -12.27 -8.95
N PRO A 140 6.24 -11.65 -10.15
CA PRO A 140 6.79 -10.34 -10.52
C PRO A 140 6.32 -9.21 -9.60
N TYR A 141 7.13 -8.16 -9.51
CA TYR A 141 6.87 -6.97 -8.70
C TYR A 141 6.68 -5.76 -9.61
N ALA A 142 5.81 -4.85 -9.20
CA ALA A 142 5.66 -3.54 -9.79
C ALA A 142 5.51 -2.49 -8.70
N MET A 143 5.67 -1.23 -9.08
CA MET A 143 5.22 -0.08 -8.29
C MET A 143 4.32 0.79 -9.13
N TRP A 144 3.43 1.51 -8.47
CA TRP A 144 2.64 2.56 -9.10
C TRP A 144 2.94 3.88 -8.40
N VAL A 145 2.93 4.96 -9.18
CA VAL A 145 3.21 6.34 -8.77
C VAL A 145 2.26 7.28 -9.52
N PRO A 146 2.09 8.54 -9.09
CA PRO A 146 1.33 9.52 -9.84
C PRO A 146 2.04 9.84 -11.17
N ASP A 147 1.28 9.95 -12.25
CA ASP A 147 1.83 10.38 -13.55
C ASP A 147 1.94 11.91 -13.58
N ILE A 148 3.03 12.42 -13.00
CA ILE A 148 3.27 13.87 -12.84
C ILE A 148 3.20 14.63 -14.18
N PRO A 149 3.83 14.18 -15.28
CA PRO A 149 3.66 14.83 -16.58
C PRO A 149 2.19 14.92 -17.04
N ALA A 150 1.41 13.85 -16.88
CA ALA A 150 0.00 13.88 -17.25
C ALA A 150 -0.81 14.83 -16.36
N VAL A 151 -0.51 14.88 -15.06
CA VAL A 151 -1.11 15.83 -14.12
C VAL A 151 -0.80 17.27 -14.52
N ILE A 152 0.46 17.59 -14.82
CA ILE A 152 0.86 18.94 -15.24
C ILE A 152 0.12 19.33 -16.52
N ALA A 153 0.05 18.44 -17.51
CA ALA A 153 -0.67 18.68 -18.75
C ALA A 153 -2.16 18.96 -18.51
N ASP A 154 -2.81 18.27 -17.57
CA ASP A 154 -4.21 18.53 -17.20
C ASP A 154 -4.39 19.92 -16.55
N PHE A 155 -3.47 20.35 -15.69
CA PHE A 155 -3.50 21.70 -15.12
C PHE A 155 -3.28 22.78 -16.17
N GLU A 156 -2.30 22.60 -17.05
CA GLU A 156 -2.00 23.55 -18.13
C GLU A 156 -3.17 23.62 -19.15
N ALA A 157 -3.82 22.50 -19.44
CA ALA A 157 -5.05 22.47 -20.27
C ALA A 157 -6.22 23.24 -19.64
N ARG A 158 -6.25 23.36 -18.30
CA ARG A 158 -7.21 24.20 -17.55
C ARG A 158 -6.77 25.67 -17.45
N GLY A 159 -5.65 26.04 -18.08
CA GLY A 159 -5.07 27.40 -18.02
C GLY A 159 -4.32 27.70 -16.73
N CYS A 160 -4.13 26.71 -15.85
CA CYS A 160 -3.38 26.91 -14.61
C CYS A 160 -1.87 26.89 -14.90
N ALA A 161 -1.11 27.69 -14.15
CA ALA A 161 0.35 27.66 -14.20
C ALA A 161 0.90 26.81 -13.06
N VAL A 162 1.63 25.74 -13.39
CA VAL A 162 2.28 24.84 -12.42
C VAL A 162 3.73 25.27 -12.16
N ASP A 163 4.21 25.04 -10.94
CA ASP A 163 5.61 25.29 -10.54
C ASP A 163 6.62 24.59 -11.47
N GLU A 164 7.64 25.32 -11.93
CA GLU A 164 8.68 24.84 -12.84
C GLU A 164 9.48 23.66 -12.27
N SER A 165 9.65 23.59 -10.94
CA SER A 165 10.31 22.45 -10.29
C SER A 165 9.62 21.13 -10.61
N LEU A 166 8.29 21.12 -10.70
CA LEU A 166 7.50 19.93 -11.04
C LEU A 166 7.65 19.54 -12.52
N LYS A 167 7.82 20.52 -13.41
CA LYS A 167 8.00 20.29 -14.85
C LYS A 167 9.31 19.57 -15.17
N SER A 168 10.32 19.74 -14.30
CA SER A 168 11.60 19.06 -14.44
C SER A 168 11.57 17.58 -14.02
N PHE A 169 10.50 17.13 -13.34
CA PHE A 169 10.39 15.77 -12.86
C PHE A 169 10.17 14.77 -14.02
N SER A 170 10.97 13.72 -14.05
CA SER A 170 10.88 12.66 -15.06
C SER A 170 10.51 11.32 -14.45
N LEU A 171 9.59 10.61 -15.10
CA LEU A 171 9.19 9.25 -14.75
C LEU A 171 10.20 8.21 -15.26
N SER A 172 11.45 8.29 -14.79
CA SER A 172 12.50 7.33 -15.10
C SER A 172 13.13 6.83 -13.80
N PHE A 173 12.93 5.53 -13.53
CA PHE A 173 13.44 4.90 -12.32
C PHE A 173 14.38 3.76 -12.69
N VAL A 174 15.61 3.78 -12.16
CA VAL A 174 16.64 2.79 -12.49
C VAL A 174 16.19 1.39 -12.06
N GLY A 175 16.27 0.43 -12.99
CA GLY A 175 15.85 -0.95 -12.76
C GLY A 175 14.33 -1.17 -12.83
N CYS A 176 13.60 -0.17 -13.34
CA CYS A 176 12.17 -0.23 -13.54
C CYS A 176 11.82 0.04 -15.01
N ARG A 177 10.76 -0.62 -15.50
CA ARG A 177 10.23 -0.43 -16.84
C ARG A 177 8.76 -0.02 -16.77
N ARG A 178 8.42 1.12 -17.38
CA ARG A 178 7.02 1.58 -17.47
C ARG A 178 6.21 0.56 -18.28
N ILE A 179 5.00 0.29 -17.81
CA ILE A 179 4.01 -0.53 -18.49
C ILE A 179 2.65 0.15 -18.47
N GLU A 180 1.80 -0.24 -19.40
CA GLU A 180 0.38 0.14 -19.36
C GLU A 180 -0.38 -0.64 -18.27
N GLU A 181 -1.53 -0.12 -17.87
CA GLU A 181 -2.38 -0.77 -16.88
C GLU A 181 -2.86 -2.14 -17.36
N GLU A 182 -3.23 -2.24 -18.63
CA GLU A 182 -3.69 -3.46 -19.28
C GLU A 182 -2.61 -4.54 -19.29
N GLU A 183 -1.33 -4.17 -19.44
CA GLU A 183 -0.21 -5.11 -19.34
C GLU A 183 -0.15 -5.72 -17.93
N TRP A 184 -0.33 -4.91 -16.89
CA TRP A 184 -0.37 -5.41 -15.52
C TRP A 184 -1.56 -6.35 -15.30
N GLU A 185 -2.74 -6.01 -15.81
CA GLU A 185 -3.93 -6.86 -15.72
C GLU A 185 -3.75 -8.21 -16.41
N ILE A 186 -3.11 -8.22 -17.58
CA ILE A 186 -2.77 -9.46 -18.29
C ILE A 186 -1.84 -10.33 -17.44
N LEU A 187 -0.81 -9.75 -16.82
CA LEU A 187 0.09 -10.47 -15.91
C LEU A 187 -0.66 -11.05 -14.70
N VAL A 188 -1.60 -10.28 -14.12
CA VAL A 188 -2.48 -10.75 -13.02
C VAL A 188 -3.29 -11.97 -13.48
N ALA A 189 -3.91 -11.90 -14.65
CA ALA A 189 -4.76 -12.95 -15.18
C ALA A 189 -3.97 -14.23 -15.47
N GLN A 190 -2.79 -14.10 -16.07
CA GLN A 190 -1.88 -15.22 -16.33
C GLN A 190 -1.43 -15.90 -15.04
N HIS A 191 -1.08 -15.12 -14.01
CA HIS A 191 -0.69 -15.67 -12.71
C HIS A 191 -1.82 -16.48 -12.07
N LYS A 192 -3.03 -15.90 -11.98
CA LYS A 192 -4.21 -16.60 -11.43
C LYS A 192 -4.54 -17.87 -12.21
N LEU A 193 -4.35 -17.88 -13.52
CA LEU A 193 -4.57 -19.07 -14.35
C LEU A 193 -3.53 -20.16 -14.03
N ALA A 194 -2.26 -19.78 -13.85
CA ALA A 194 -1.19 -20.71 -13.49
C ALA A 194 -1.43 -21.35 -12.11
N GLU A 195 -1.82 -20.56 -11.10
CA GLU A 195 -2.17 -21.07 -9.76
C GLU A 195 -3.32 -22.09 -9.82
N LYS A 196 -4.40 -21.77 -10.55
CA LYS A 196 -5.53 -22.69 -10.72
C LYS A 196 -5.13 -24.00 -11.40
N ARG A 197 -4.23 -23.95 -12.38
CA ARG A 197 -3.70 -25.15 -13.04
C ARG A 197 -2.86 -25.99 -12.08
N ALA A 198 -2.00 -25.36 -11.27
CA ALA A 198 -1.19 -26.05 -10.28
C ALA A 198 -2.04 -26.81 -9.23
N VAL A 199 -3.10 -26.17 -8.73
CA VAL A 199 -4.04 -26.81 -7.78
C VAL A 199 -4.76 -28.01 -8.41
N ARG A 200 -5.21 -27.90 -9.67
CA ARG A 200 -5.86 -29.02 -10.38
C ARG A 200 -4.93 -30.21 -10.57
N VAL A 201 -3.67 -29.96 -10.90
CA VAL A 201 -2.67 -31.03 -11.02
C VAL A 201 -2.42 -31.72 -9.68
N ALA A 202 -2.32 -30.95 -8.59
CA ALA A 202 -2.15 -31.51 -7.24
C ALA A 202 -3.35 -32.37 -6.79
N GLN A 203 -4.58 -32.01 -7.18
CA GLN A 203 -5.79 -32.76 -6.86
C GLN A 203 -5.99 -33.99 -7.76
N GLY A 204 -5.54 -33.95 -9.02
CA GLY A 204 -5.62 -35.06 -9.96
C GLY A 204 -4.54 -36.13 -9.80
N GLY A 205 -3.50 -35.88 -9.01
CA GLY A 205 -2.38 -36.79 -8.76
C GLY A 205 -2.53 -37.73 -7.55
N SER A 206 -3.69 -37.73 -6.87
CA SER A 206 -3.94 -38.52 -5.64
C SER A 206 -4.65 -39.87 -5.88
N CYS A 207 -4.48 -40.47 -7.05
CA CYS A 207 -4.99 -41.81 -7.37
C CYS A 207 -3.84 -42.73 -7.84
N THR A 208 -3.01 -43.17 -6.90
CA THR A 208 -2.18 -44.38 -7.04
C THR A 208 -2.06 -45.04 -5.68
#